data_AF-A0A838QJX9-F1
#
_entry.id   AF-A0A838QJX9-F1
#
_cell.length_a   1.000
_cell.length_b   1.000
_cell.length_c   1.000
_cell.angle_alpha   90.00
_cell.angle_beta   90.00
_cell.angle_gamma   90.00
#
_symmetry.space_group_name_H-M   'P 1'
#
loop_
_entity.id
_entity.type
_entity.pdbx_description
1 polymer ?
#
loop_
_entity_poly.entity_id
_entity_poly.type
_entity_poly.pdbx_seq_one_letter_code
_entity_poly.pdbx_strand_id
1 'polypeptide(L)' 'MRILLVLFLLAVGCAGRDDGEGVSTQRERDSVVGASNLPGASGVRGALRAADSANARHGRLDSAGP' A
#
# COMPACT_ATOMS: atom_id res chain seq x y z
N MET A 1 29.01 -0.83 16.77
CA MET A 1 28.92 -0.75 15.29
C MET A 1 27.78 -1.57 14.68
N ARG A 2 27.52 -2.82 15.11
CA ARG A 2 26.47 -3.67 14.51
C ARG A 2 25.02 -3.14 14.69
N ILE A 3 24.75 -2.51 15.82
CA ILE A 3 23.45 -1.87 16.11
C ILE A 3 23.16 -0.66 15.22
N LEU A 4 24.19 0.14 14.90
CA LEU A 4 24.05 1.29 14.00
C LEU A 4 23.71 0.84 12.57
N LEU A 5 24.27 -0.30 12.14
CA LEU A 5 24.02 -0.87 10.82
C LEU A 5 22.56 -1.37 10.68
N VAL A 6 22.00 -1.99 11.72
CA VAL A 6 20.60 -2.44 11.73
C VAL A 6 19.64 -1.24 11.67
N LEU A 7 19.92 -0.17 12.42
CA LEU A 7 19.12 1.05 12.38
C LEU A 7 19.16 1.74 11.00
N PHE A 8 20.30 1.73 10.32
CA PHE A 8 20.44 2.32 9.00
C PHE A 8 19.67 1.55 7.92
N LEU A 9 19.63 0.22 8.02
CA LEU A 9 18.85 -0.64 7.12
C LEU A 9 17.32 -0.44 7.26
N LEU A 10 16.84 -0.12 8.46
CA LEU A 10 15.43 0.21 8.68
C LEU A 10 15.02 1.54 8.03
N ALA A 11 15.95 2.49 7.85
CA ALA A 11 15.66 3.80 7.28
C ALA A 11 15.61 3.83 5.75
N VAL A 12 16.26 2.87 5.07
CA VAL A 12 16.35 2.83 3.59
C VAL A 12 15.07 2.31 2.92
N GLY A 13 14.13 1.73 3.68
CA GLY A 13 12.85 1.24 3.15
C GLY A 13 11.80 2.31 2.82
N CYS A 14 12.03 3.58 3.16
CA CYS A 14 11.07 4.68 2.97
C CYS A 14 11.28 5.54 1.71
N ALA A 15 12.11 5.11 0.76
CA ALA A 15 12.33 5.85 -0.48
C ALA A 15 11.43 5.32 -1.61
N GLY A 16 10.18 5.80 -1.67
CA GLY A 16 9.28 5.59 -2.81
C GLY A 16 9.73 6.42 -4.01
N ARG A 17 9.91 5.75 -5.15
CA ARG A 17 10.30 6.36 -6.44
C ARG A 17 9.07 6.45 -7.33
N ASP A 18 8.72 7.66 -7.75
CA ASP A 18 7.67 7.94 -8.74
C ASP A 18 8.26 7.84 -10.15
N ASP A 19 7.79 6.86 -10.91
CA ASP A 19 7.96 6.82 -12.37
C ASP A 19 6.56 6.74 -13.01
N GLY A 20 6.26 7.68 -13.93
CA GLY A 20 5.01 7.74 -14.71
C GLY A 20 4.78 6.45 -15.52
N GLU A 21 3.57 6.11 -15.97
CA GLU A 21 2.84 6.80 -17.03
C GLU A 21 1.53 6.03 -17.28
N GLY A 22 0.41 6.73 -17.51
CA GLY A 22 -0.91 6.16 -17.82
C GLY A 22 -2.04 6.76 -16.96
N VAL A 23 -3.20 7.03 -17.58
CA VAL A 23 -4.45 7.45 -16.90
C VAL A 23 -5.06 6.26 -16.14
N SER A 24 -4.25 5.60 -15.32
CA SER A 24 -4.71 4.59 -14.38
C SER A 24 -5.10 5.31 -13.09
N THR A 25 -6.21 4.92 -12.48
CA THR A 25 -6.60 5.48 -11.19
C THR A 25 -5.52 5.20 -10.14
N GLN A 26 -5.41 6.04 -9.11
CA GLN A 26 -4.42 5.83 -8.04
C GLN A 26 -4.52 4.43 -7.42
N ARG A 27 -5.75 3.93 -7.24
CA ARG A 27 -6.01 2.58 -6.73
C ARG A 27 -5.51 1.47 -7.66
N GLU A 28 -5.58 1.69 -8.96
CA GLU A 28 -5.06 0.74 -9.94
C GLU A 28 -3.53 0.66 -9.87
N ARG A 29 -2.85 1.80 -9.72
CA ARG A 29 -1.39 1.85 -9.51
C ARG A 29 -0.99 1.11 -8.25
N ASP A 30 -1.66 1.38 -7.13
CA ASP A 30 -1.37 0.74 -5.85
C ASP A 30 -1.61 -0.79 -5.92
N SER A 31 -2.62 -1.22 -6.68
CA SER A 31 -2.89 -2.64 -6.90
C SER A 31 -1.79 -3.35 -7.69
N VAL A 32 -1.23 -2.69 -8.71
CA VAL A 32 -0.09 -3.19 -9.50
C VAL A 32 1.15 -3.29 -8.64
N VAL A 33 1.45 -2.25 -7.85
CA VAL A 33 2.58 -2.26 -6.90
C VAL A 33 2.41 -3.38 -5.86
N GLY A 34 1.22 -3.51 -5.27
CA GLY A 34 0.90 -4.57 -4.31
C GLY A 34 0.86 -5.98 -4.92
N ALA A 35 0.76 -6.12 -6.24
CA ALA A 35 0.82 -7.40 -6.95
C ALA A 35 2.22 -7.78 -7.45
N SER A 36 3.17 -6.86 -7.36
CA SER A 36 4.55 -7.08 -7.80
C SER A 36 5.39 -7.90 -6.81
N ASN A 37 6.57 -8.34 -7.27
CA ASN A 37 7.58 -9.00 -6.43
C ASN A 37 8.56 -8.00 -5.78
N LEU A 38 8.19 -6.72 -5.70
CA LEU A 38 9.04 -5.71 -5.07
C LEU A 38 9.15 -5.98 -3.56
N PRO A 39 10.33 -5.78 -2.96
CA PRO A 39 10.47 -5.86 -1.50
C PRO A 39 9.53 -4.84 -0.85
N GLY A 40 8.67 -5.31 0.06
CA GLY A 40 7.65 -4.48 0.71
C GLY A 40 6.26 -4.47 0.04
N ALA A 41 6.10 -5.09 -1.14
CA ALA A 41 4.80 -5.18 -1.83
C ALA A 41 3.71 -5.89 -0.99
N SER A 42 4.11 -6.84 -0.14
CA SER A 42 3.20 -7.49 0.82
C SER A 42 2.61 -6.50 1.84
N GLY A 43 3.38 -5.49 2.25
CA GLY A 43 2.92 -4.41 3.12
C GLY A 43 1.88 -3.51 2.44
N VAL A 44 2.15 -3.10 1.20
CA VAL A 44 1.22 -2.32 0.37
C VAL A 44 -0.09 -3.08 0.15
N ARG A 45 0.01 -4.36 -0.21
CA ARG A 45 -1.15 -5.24 -0.39
C ARG A 45 -1.97 -5.40 0.90
N GLY A 46 -1.31 -5.47 2.06
CA GLY A 46 -1.96 -5.50 3.37
C GLY A 46 -2.72 -4.19 3.67
N ALA A 47 -2.09 -3.05 3.43
CA ALA A 47 -2.70 -1.73 3.61
C ALA A 47 -3.94 -1.53 2.71
N LEU A 48 -3.84 -1.93 1.44
CA LEU A 48 -4.95 -1.89 0.48
C LEU A 48 -6.12 -2.76 0.94
N ARG A 49 -5.86 -3.98 1.44
CA ARG A 49 -6.92 -4.85 1.98
C ARG A 49 -7.61 -4.23 3.20
N ALA A 50 -6.87 -3.57 4.07
CA ALA A 50 -7.46 -2.90 5.23
C ALA A 50 -8.37 -1.73 4.80
N ALA A 51 -7.91 -0.92 3.84
CA ALA A 51 -8.70 0.17 3.26
C ALA A 51 -9.98 -0.36 2.58
N ASP A 52 -9.86 -1.43 1.79
CA ASP A 52 -11.00 -2.07 1.13
C ASP A 52 -12.01 -2.63 2.13
N SER A 53 -11.53 -3.22 3.24
CA SER A 53 -12.38 -3.73 4.31
C SER A 53 -13.17 -2.62 5.01
N ALA A 54 -12.54 -1.47 5.23
CA ALA A 54 -13.19 -0.29 5.79
C ALA A 54 -14.26 0.26 4.83
N ASN A 55 -13.92 0.38 3.55
CA ASN A 55 -14.85 0.86 2.52
C ASN A 55 -16.05 -0.09 2.36
N ALA A 56 -15.83 -1.41 2.38
CA ALA A 56 -16.90 -2.40 2.35
C ALA A 56 -17.79 -2.35 3.61
N ARG A 57 -17.24 -1.96 4.76
CA ARG A 57 -18.05 -1.72 5.97
C ARG A 57 -18.89 -0.46 5.81
N HIS A 58 -18.33 0.64 5.33
CA HIS A 58 -19.09 1.87 5.07
C HIS A 58 -20.20 1.62 4.05
N GLY A 59 -19.92 0.97 2.92
CA GLY A 59 -20.93 0.62 1.93
C GLY A 59 -22.08 -0.22 2.50
N ARG A 60 -21.82 -1.09 3.49
CA ARG A 60 -22.87 -1.83 4.20
C ARG A 60 -23.72 -0.94 5.11
N LEU A 61 -23.11 0.04 5.77
CA LEU A 61 -23.82 1.02 6.60
C LEU A 61 -24.66 1.96 5.73
N ASP A 62 -24.10 2.41 4.61
CA ASP A 62 -24.78 3.24 3.63
C ASP A 62 -25.91 2.49 2.94
N SER A 63 -25.74 1.20 2.63
CA SER A 63 -26.82 0.35 2.11
C SER A 63 -27.91 0.02 3.12
N ALA A 64 -27.63 0.24 4.41
CA ALA A 64 -28.57 -0.01 5.50
C ALA A 64 -29.41 1.23 5.87
N GLY A 65 -29.33 2.32 5.09
CA GLY A 65 -30.28 3.44 5.19
C GLY A 65 -30.71 3.94 3.81
N PRO A 66 -31.93 4.48 3.66
CA PRO A 66 -33.07 4.47 4.59
C PRO A 66 -33.89 3.16 4.57
#